data_AF-A0A811QE35-F1
#
_entry.id   AF-A0A811QE35-F1
#
_cell.length_a   1.000
_cell.length_b   1.000
_cell.length_c   1.000
_cell.angle_alpha   90.00
_cell.angle_beta   90.00
_cell.angle_gamma   90.00
#
_symmetry.space_group_name_H-M   'P 1'
#
loop_
_entity.id
_entity.type
_entity.pdbx_description
1 polymer ?
#
loop_
_entity_poly.entity_id
_entity_poly.type
_entity_poly.pdbx_seq_one_letter_code
_entity_poly.pdbx_strand_id
1 'polypeptide(L)'
;MHSKFEKYWNPTEDDLHNVANRKRKKKEIAFSVVLVIATALDPRRKADYLKFFIEKVFSDPSKTNNYVRYALEWMRKYFTLYEQRCARSSVDMMTRANQASTTVGSPVLGKRKLEVEFAQYTTRLRVAQARKSEIDTYLEEPLEGDNDDFDILTWWKSRSDKFPVLSTMVPDFLAIPLSTVSSESAFSLGERILGERRSSLMPEMLEALVCAKDWLFKTAEDQDLEHAGLELEEGSSSSSFD
;
A
#
# COMPACT_ATOMS: atom_id res chain seq x y z
N MET A 1 -11.97 7.40 -29.43
CA MET A 1 -12.34 7.51 -28.01
C MET A 1 -11.94 6.23 -27.32
N HIS A 2 -10.90 6.26 -26.48
CA HIS A 2 -10.59 5.17 -25.56
C HIS A 2 -11.52 5.28 -24.35
N SER A 3 -12.29 4.24 -24.05
CA SER A 3 -12.81 3.87 -22.73
C SER A 3 -13.80 2.73 -22.91
N LYS A 4 -13.73 1.60 -22.21
CA LYS A 4 -12.84 1.05 -21.19
C LYS A 4 -13.30 -0.43 -21.09
N PHE A 5 -12.39 -1.35 -20.76
CA PHE A 5 -12.64 -2.77 -20.39
C PHE A 5 -12.47 -3.90 -21.43
N GLU A 6 -12.56 -3.70 -22.74
CA GLU A 6 -12.55 -4.83 -23.70
C GLU A 6 -11.21 -5.58 -23.88
N LYS A 7 -10.07 -5.00 -23.50
CA LYS A 7 -8.74 -5.57 -23.79
C LYS A 7 -8.21 -6.54 -22.73
N TYR A 8 -8.91 -6.73 -21.61
CA TYR A 8 -8.42 -7.58 -20.52
C TYR A 8 -9.05 -8.99 -20.50
N TRP A 9 -9.89 -9.36 -21.48
CA TRP A 9 -10.77 -10.53 -21.36
C TRP A 9 -11.05 -11.39 -22.61
N ASN A 10 -10.39 -11.23 -23.78
CA ASN A 10 -10.76 -12.08 -24.95
C ASN A 10 -9.84 -13.30 -25.17
N PRO A 11 -10.23 -14.50 -24.71
CA PRO A 11 -9.95 -15.73 -25.45
C PRO A 11 -10.73 -15.69 -26.78
N THR A 12 -10.10 -16.08 -27.87
CA THR A 12 -10.76 -16.17 -29.18
C THR A 12 -11.87 -17.25 -29.17
N GLU A 13 -12.95 -17.02 -29.92
CA GLU A 13 -14.20 -17.80 -29.95
C GLU A 13 -14.08 -19.30 -30.28
N ASP A 14 -12.87 -19.81 -30.57
CA ASP A 14 -12.59 -21.25 -30.58
C ASP A 14 -12.71 -21.90 -29.18
N ASP A 15 -12.69 -21.10 -28.11
CA ASP A 15 -12.67 -21.57 -26.72
C ASP A 15 -14.03 -22.05 -26.17
N LEU A 16 -15.13 -21.87 -26.90
CA LEU A 16 -16.47 -22.30 -26.45
C LEU A 16 -16.88 -23.71 -26.92
N HIS A 17 -16.15 -24.35 -27.85
CA HIS A 17 -16.54 -25.65 -28.41
C HIS A 17 -15.72 -26.87 -27.93
N ASN A 18 -14.78 -26.72 -27.00
CA ASN A 18 -13.91 -27.82 -26.58
C ASN A 18 -13.96 -28.17 -25.08
N VAL A 19 -15.16 -28.11 -24.49
CA VAL A 19 -15.45 -28.55 -23.10
C VAL A 19 -15.09 -30.04 -22.86
N ALA A 20 -14.95 -30.85 -23.92
CA ALA A 20 -14.76 -32.30 -23.80
C ALA A 20 -13.30 -32.78 -23.66
N ASN A 21 -12.27 -31.96 -23.85
CA ASN A 21 -10.87 -32.42 -23.86
C ASN A 21 -10.00 -31.83 -22.74
N ARG A 22 -10.48 -31.91 -21.49
CA ARG A 22 -9.68 -31.68 -20.28
C ARG A 22 -8.68 -32.82 -20.02
N LYS A 23 -7.72 -33.04 -20.93
CA LYS A 23 -6.46 -33.71 -20.57
C LYS A 23 -5.44 -32.62 -20.20
N ARG A 24 -5.25 -32.46 -18.87
CA ARG A 24 -4.18 -31.73 -18.16
C ARG A 24 -3.19 -30.95 -19.06
N LYS A 25 -3.62 -29.83 -19.64
CA LYS A 25 -2.69 -28.77 -20.04
C LYS A 25 -2.28 -28.06 -18.75
N LYS A 26 -0.98 -28.04 -18.46
CA LYS A 26 -0.37 -27.32 -17.33
C LYS A 26 -0.83 -25.87 -17.47
N LYS A 27 -1.77 -25.42 -16.63
CA LYS A 27 -2.22 -24.03 -16.61
C LYS A 27 -0.96 -23.18 -16.37
N GLU A 28 -0.61 -22.33 -17.31
CA GLU A 28 0.45 -21.35 -17.08
C GLU A 28 0.01 -20.49 -15.89
N ILE A 29 0.79 -20.52 -14.81
CA ILE A 29 0.52 -19.72 -13.62
C ILE A 29 0.85 -18.28 -14.01
N ALA A 30 -0.17 -17.49 -14.34
CA ALA A 30 -0.02 -16.06 -14.53
C ALA A 30 0.09 -15.39 -13.16
N PHE A 31 1.26 -14.84 -12.85
CA PHE A 31 1.45 -14.08 -11.61
C PHE A 31 0.82 -12.70 -11.73
N SER A 32 0.11 -12.29 -10.68
CA SER A 32 -0.31 -10.90 -10.54
C SER A 32 0.93 -10.02 -10.31
N VAL A 33 1.21 -9.13 -11.27
CA VAL A 33 2.36 -8.20 -11.23
C VAL A 33 2.37 -7.37 -9.96
N VAL A 34 1.18 -7.02 -9.47
CA VAL A 34 1.00 -6.28 -8.21
C VAL A 34 1.59 -7.04 -7.02
N LEU A 35 1.38 -8.36 -6.96
CA LEU A 35 1.91 -9.19 -5.87
C LEU A 35 3.42 -9.31 -5.93
N VAL A 36 3.95 -9.45 -7.15
CA VAL A 36 5.39 -9.46 -7.38
C VAL A 36 6.02 -8.13 -6.94
N ILE A 37 5.37 -7.01 -7.25
CA ILE A 37 5.80 -5.69 -6.77
C ILE A 37 5.71 -5.60 -5.25
N ALA A 38 4.61 -6.04 -4.64
CA ALA A 38 4.44 -6.05 -3.19
C ALA A 38 5.56 -6.84 -2.49
N THR A 39 5.96 -8.00 -3.03
CA THR A 39 7.09 -8.76 -2.50
C THR A 39 8.45 -8.07 -2.71
N ALA A 40 8.64 -7.30 -3.78
CA ALA A 40 9.84 -6.49 -3.97
C ALA A 40 9.90 -5.30 -3.00
N LEU A 41 8.73 -4.77 -2.60
CA LEU A 41 8.59 -3.72 -1.59
C LEU A 41 8.75 -4.24 -0.16
N ASP A 42 8.82 -5.56 0.05
CA ASP A 42 9.23 -6.11 1.34
C ASP A 42 10.77 -6.02 1.47
N PRO A 43 11.28 -5.24 2.43
CA PRO A 43 12.72 -5.03 2.61
C PRO A 43 13.48 -6.30 3.01
N ARG A 44 12.79 -7.36 3.47
CA ARG A 44 13.39 -8.67 3.78
C ARG A 44 13.50 -9.58 2.56
N ARG A 45 12.76 -9.29 1.48
CA ARG A 45 12.61 -10.20 0.33
C ARG A 45 13.21 -9.59 -0.95
N LYS A 46 12.92 -8.33 -1.27
CA LYS A 46 13.43 -7.58 -2.45
C LYS A 46 13.57 -8.44 -3.73
N ALA A 47 14.54 -8.13 -4.60
CA ALA A 47 14.72 -8.77 -5.89
C ALA A 47 15.29 -10.19 -5.81
N ASP A 48 16.14 -10.48 -4.81
CA ASP A 48 16.77 -11.80 -4.66
C ASP A 48 15.72 -12.88 -4.32
N TYR A 49 14.77 -12.55 -3.44
CA TYR A 49 13.67 -13.46 -3.15
C TYR A 49 12.76 -13.67 -4.35
N LEU A 50 12.50 -12.62 -5.14
CA LEU A 50 11.73 -12.76 -6.38
C LEU A 50 12.38 -13.75 -7.34
N LYS A 51 13.69 -13.63 -7.53
CA LYS A 51 14.45 -14.55 -8.37
C LYS A 51 14.35 -15.98 -7.83
N PHE A 52 14.61 -16.17 -6.54
CA PHE A 52 14.47 -17.47 -5.86
C PHE A 52 13.06 -18.07 -6.04
N PHE A 53 12.01 -17.29 -5.79
CA PHE A 53 10.63 -17.73 -5.87
C PHE A 53 10.24 -18.12 -7.30
N ILE A 54 10.59 -17.28 -8.28
CA ILE A 54 10.28 -17.52 -9.69
C ILE A 54 11.06 -18.73 -10.22
N GLU A 55 12.32 -18.94 -9.82
CA GLU A 55 13.08 -20.17 -10.14
C GLU A 55 12.47 -21.43 -9.53
N LYS A 56 11.89 -21.32 -8.33
CA LYS A 56 11.20 -22.44 -7.69
C LYS A 56 9.90 -22.79 -8.41
N VAL A 57 9.17 -21.81 -8.92
CA VAL A 57 7.88 -22.04 -9.60
C VAL A 57 8.07 -22.41 -11.08
N PHE A 58 8.96 -21.71 -11.78
CA PHE A 58 9.30 -21.99 -13.16
C PHE A 58 10.68 -22.66 -13.21
N SER A 59 10.72 -23.92 -13.63
CA SER A 59 11.97 -24.67 -13.80
C SER A 59 12.88 -24.15 -14.93
N ASP A 60 12.58 -22.99 -15.54
CA ASP A 60 13.31 -22.39 -16.67
C ASP A 60 13.97 -21.06 -16.26
N PRO A 61 15.30 -21.02 -16.10
CA PRO A 61 16.05 -19.82 -15.71
C PRO A 61 15.89 -18.63 -16.68
N SER A 62 15.62 -18.90 -17.96
CA SER A 62 15.51 -17.86 -19.00
C SER A 62 14.24 -17.03 -18.80
N LYS A 63 13.17 -17.67 -18.33
CA LYS A 63 11.91 -16.99 -18.00
C LYS A 63 12.03 -16.20 -16.71
N THR A 64 12.78 -16.71 -15.73
CA THR A 64 12.96 -16.05 -14.43
C THR A 64 13.44 -14.60 -14.57
N ASN A 65 14.56 -14.39 -15.27
CA ASN A 65 15.14 -13.05 -15.41
C ASN A 65 14.19 -12.09 -16.14
N ASN A 66 13.46 -12.58 -17.14
CA ASN A 66 12.49 -11.77 -17.88
C ASN A 66 11.33 -11.31 -16.98
N TYR A 67 10.78 -12.20 -16.13
CA TYR A 67 9.72 -11.83 -15.20
C TYR A 67 10.19 -10.88 -14.10
N VAL A 68 11.36 -11.13 -13.50
CA VAL A 68 11.94 -10.22 -12.50
C VAL A 68 12.17 -8.84 -13.10
N ARG A 69 12.78 -8.77 -14.30
CA ARG A 69 13.01 -7.51 -15.01
C ARG A 69 11.71 -6.79 -15.31
N TYR A 70 10.71 -7.51 -15.83
CA TYR A 70 9.40 -6.95 -16.14
C TYR A 70 8.71 -6.36 -14.89
N ALA A 71 8.78 -7.05 -13.75
CA ALA A 71 8.22 -6.56 -12.50
C ALA A 71 8.93 -5.29 -12.00
N LEU A 72 10.27 -5.26 -12.04
CA LEU A 72 11.05 -4.08 -11.66
C LEU A 72 10.80 -2.89 -12.60
N GLU A 73 10.62 -3.13 -13.90
CA GLU A 73 10.22 -2.08 -14.86
C GLU A 73 8.86 -1.47 -14.50
N TRP A 74 7.87 -2.30 -14.14
CA TRP A 74 6.57 -1.80 -13.70
C TRP A 74 6.65 -1.06 -12.37
N MET A 75 7.40 -1.59 -11.41
CA MET A 75 7.66 -0.93 -10.13
C MET A 75 8.23 0.48 -10.33
N ARG A 76 9.19 0.64 -11.25
CA ARG A 76 9.76 1.95 -11.63
C ARG A 76 8.73 2.87 -12.29
N LYS A 77 7.88 2.34 -13.17
CA LYS A 77 6.79 3.14 -13.78
C LYS A 77 5.84 3.68 -12.72
N TYR A 78 5.42 2.84 -11.77
CA TYR A 78 4.59 3.29 -10.66
C TYR A 78 5.32 4.34 -9.81
N PHE A 79 6.58 4.10 -9.47
CA PHE A 79 7.39 5.07 -8.73
C PHE A 79 7.41 6.45 -9.41
N THR A 80 7.64 6.52 -10.73
CA THR A 80 7.62 7.80 -11.47
C THR A 80 6.25 8.50 -11.40
N LEU A 81 5.15 7.74 -11.41
CA LEU A 81 3.81 8.33 -11.23
C LEU A 81 3.64 8.93 -9.83
N TYR A 82 4.16 8.26 -8.81
CA TYR A 82 4.13 8.75 -7.43
C TYR A 82 5.04 9.96 -7.23
N GLU A 83 6.21 9.97 -7.84
CA GLU A 83 7.13 11.10 -7.81
C GLU A 83 6.47 12.36 -8.38
N GLN A 84 5.79 12.23 -9.53
CA GLN A 84 5.03 13.32 -10.13
C GLN A 84 3.87 13.78 -9.24
N ARG A 85 3.18 12.85 -8.57
CA ARG A 85 2.07 13.17 -7.65
C ARG A 85 2.57 13.93 -6.42
N CYS A 86 3.68 13.49 -5.82
CA CYS A 86 4.31 14.14 -4.68
C CYS A 86 4.78 15.56 -5.05
N ALA A 87 5.38 15.73 -6.23
CA ALA A 87 5.79 17.03 -6.73
C ALA A 87 4.60 18.00 -6.91
N ARG A 88 3.49 17.53 -7.49
CA ARG A 88 2.26 18.35 -7.65
C ARG A 88 1.64 18.74 -6.31
N SER A 89 1.53 17.80 -5.38
CA SER A 89 1.00 18.05 -4.03
C SER A 89 1.78 19.16 -3.31
N SER A 90 3.12 19.14 -3.42
CA SER A 90 3.99 20.18 -2.85
C SER A 90 3.71 21.57 -3.41
N VAL A 91 3.48 21.68 -4.72
CA VAL A 91 3.15 22.96 -5.40
C VAL A 91 1.76 23.47 -5.00
N ASP A 92 0.77 22.58 -4.93
CA ASP A 92 -0.60 22.94 -4.52
C ASP A 92 -0.64 23.45 -3.07
N MET A 93 0.10 22.79 -2.16
CA MET A 93 0.26 23.24 -0.78
C MET A 93 0.90 24.63 -0.69
N MET A 94 1.94 24.90 -1.49
CA MET A 94 2.59 26.22 -1.55
C MET A 94 1.62 27.32 -2.00
N THR A 95 0.78 27.01 -3.00
CA THR A 95 -0.17 27.96 -3.57
C THR A 95 -1.30 28.28 -2.59
N ARG A 96 -1.77 27.28 -1.84
CA ARG A 96 -2.74 27.47 -0.74
C ARG A 96 -2.16 28.23 0.46
N ALA A 97 -0.93 27.91 0.88
CA ALA A 97 -0.29 28.61 2.00
C ALA A 97 -0.08 30.10 1.71
N ASN A 98 0.28 30.45 0.48
CA ASN A 98 0.43 31.85 0.08
C ASN A 98 -0.90 32.61 0.02
N GLN A 99 -2.01 31.93 -0.31
CA GLN A 99 -3.36 32.54 -0.28
C GLN A 99 -3.92 32.69 1.15
N ALA A 100 -3.63 31.73 2.04
CA ALA A 100 -4.05 31.77 3.45
C ALA A 100 -3.26 32.80 4.30
N SER A 101 -2.13 33.29 3.80
CA SER A 101 -1.22 34.20 4.49
C SER A 101 -1.69 35.67 4.51
N THR A 102 -2.98 35.94 4.32
CA THR A 102 -3.57 37.30 4.31
C THR A 102 -3.81 37.90 5.71
N THR A 103 -3.55 37.17 6.80
CA THR A 103 -3.59 37.73 8.17
C THR A 103 -2.20 38.14 8.63
N VAL A 104 -1.86 39.39 8.31
CA VAL A 104 -0.60 40.04 8.73
C VAL A 104 -0.62 40.22 10.26
N GLY A 105 0.31 39.61 11.00
CA GLY A 105 0.60 40.02 12.39
C GLY A 105 0.96 38.96 13.43
N SER A 106 0.93 37.64 13.15
CA SER A 106 1.33 36.63 14.15
C SER A 106 2.78 36.16 13.97
N PRO A 107 3.69 36.38 14.96
CA PRO A 107 5.07 35.89 14.92
C PRO A 107 5.16 34.36 14.84
N VAL A 108 4.17 33.65 15.40
CA VAL A 108 4.10 32.18 15.43
C VAL A 108 3.73 31.59 14.06
N LEU A 109 2.95 32.33 13.25
CA LEU A 109 2.67 31.93 11.86
C LEU A 109 3.88 32.15 10.95
N GLY A 110 4.62 33.25 11.15
CA GLY A 110 5.84 33.55 10.40
C GLY A 110 6.95 32.51 10.60
N LYS A 111 7.19 32.07 11.84
CA LYS A 111 8.18 31.01 12.13
C LYS A 111 7.84 29.68 11.47
N ARG A 112 6.59 29.22 11.58
CA ARG A 112 6.13 27.98 10.94
C ARG A 112 6.24 28.02 9.42
N LYS A 113 5.97 29.17 8.79
CA LYS A 113 6.14 29.34 7.33
C LYS A 113 7.61 29.20 6.92
N LEU A 114 8.51 29.84 7.64
CA LEU A 114 9.94 29.78 7.37
C LEU A 114 10.50 28.35 7.55
N GLU A 115 10.04 27.63 8.58
CA GLU A 115 10.41 26.24 8.81
C GLU A 115 9.96 25.31 7.67
N VAL A 116 8.74 25.49 7.16
CA VAL A 116 8.25 24.74 5.99
C VAL A 116 9.05 25.07 4.73
N GLU A 117 9.36 26.35 4.48
CA GLU A 117 10.19 26.76 3.34
C GLU A 117 11.62 26.19 3.44
N PHE A 118 12.20 26.17 4.64
CA PHE A 118 13.52 25.58 4.89
C PHE A 118 13.52 24.05 4.73
N ALA A 119 12.48 23.36 5.19
CA ALA A 119 12.30 21.92 4.96
C ALA A 119 12.18 21.60 3.46
N GLN A 120 11.49 22.44 2.68
CA GLN A 120 11.44 22.29 1.23
C GLN A 120 12.79 22.59 0.57
N TYR A 121 13.51 23.62 1.01
CA TYR A 121 14.83 23.98 0.50
C TYR A 121 15.84 22.84 0.71
N THR A 122 15.89 22.29 1.91
CA THR A 122 16.77 21.15 2.24
C THR A 122 16.39 19.90 1.45
N THR A 123 15.09 19.64 1.24
CA THR A 123 14.61 18.54 0.40
C THR A 123 15.06 18.72 -1.06
N ARG A 124 14.91 19.91 -1.65
CA ARG A 124 15.37 20.20 -3.02
C ARG A 124 16.88 20.04 -3.18
N LEU A 125 17.66 20.46 -2.18
CA LEU A 125 19.11 20.26 -2.18
C LEU A 125 19.46 18.76 -2.17
N ARG A 126 18.80 17.96 -1.33
CA ARG A 126 19.01 16.50 -1.29
C ARG A 126 18.69 15.83 -2.62
N VAL A 127 17.57 16.20 -3.25
CA VAL A 127 17.18 15.68 -4.58
C VAL A 127 18.19 16.09 -5.65
N ALA A 128 18.64 17.35 -5.66
CA ALA A 128 19.65 17.82 -6.61
C ALA A 128 21.03 17.16 -6.43
N GLN A 129 21.35 16.73 -5.21
CA GLN A 129 22.59 16.02 -4.87
C GLN A 129 22.50 14.50 -5.07
N ALA A 130 21.29 13.95 -5.17
CA ALA A 130 21.08 12.52 -5.34
C ALA A 130 21.58 12.06 -6.71
N ARG A 131 22.62 11.22 -6.73
CA ARG A 131 23.17 10.61 -7.96
C ARG A 131 22.37 9.40 -8.44
N LYS A 132 21.50 8.84 -7.59
CA LYS A 132 20.66 7.67 -7.85
C LYS A 132 19.22 7.98 -7.48
N SER A 133 18.28 7.35 -8.17
CA SER A 133 16.87 7.46 -7.81
C SER A 133 16.60 6.80 -6.46
N GLU A 134 15.56 7.24 -5.78
CA GLU A 134 15.13 6.67 -4.49
C GLU A 134 14.87 5.17 -4.61
N ILE A 135 14.19 4.73 -5.66
CA ILE A 135 13.90 3.32 -5.94
C ILE A 135 15.17 2.50 -6.20
N ASP A 136 16.16 3.05 -6.92
CA ASP A 136 17.45 2.39 -7.10
C ASP A 136 18.18 2.22 -5.77
N THR A 137 18.17 3.28 -4.95
CA THR A 137 18.81 3.26 -3.63
C THR A 137 18.19 2.18 -2.74
N TYR A 138 16.86 2.06 -2.72
CA TYR A 138 16.16 1.01 -1.97
C TYR A 138 16.50 -0.41 -2.46
N LEU A 139 16.53 -0.62 -3.77
CA LEU A 139 16.81 -1.94 -4.36
C LEU A 139 18.25 -2.40 -4.11
N GLU A 140 19.20 -1.47 -3.95
CA GLU A 140 20.60 -1.75 -3.62
C GLU A 140 20.87 -1.90 -2.12
N GLU A 141 19.97 -1.43 -1.25
CA GLU A 141 20.15 -1.58 0.18
C GLU A 141 20.18 -3.06 0.60
N PRO A 142 20.94 -3.41 1.65
CA PRO A 142 20.91 -4.76 2.19
C PRO A 142 19.49 -5.17 2.60
N LEU A 143 19.26 -6.48 2.61
CA LEU A 143 18.03 -7.05 3.12
C LEU A 143 17.92 -6.78 4.62
N GLU A 144 16.71 -6.48 5.06
CA GLU A 144 16.41 -6.41 6.49
C GLU A 144 16.37 -7.82 7.09
N GLY A 145 16.76 -7.96 8.36
CA GLY A 145 16.71 -9.23 9.07
C GLY A 145 15.28 -9.77 9.20
N ASP A 146 15.15 -11.10 9.21
CA ASP A 146 13.87 -11.74 9.54
C ASP A 146 13.70 -11.69 11.07
N ASN A 147 12.84 -10.77 11.53
CA ASN A 147 12.40 -10.69 12.92
C ASN A 147 10.90 -11.06 12.96
N ASP A 148 10.49 -11.84 13.96
CA ASP A 148 9.11 -12.29 14.12
C ASP A 148 8.15 -11.11 14.38
N ASP A 149 8.63 -10.05 15.02
CA ASP A 149 7.87 -8.82 15.30
C ASP A 149 8.02 -7.75 14.19
N PHE A 150 8.42 -8.13 12.97
CA PHE A 150 8.63 -7.18 11.88
C PHE A 150 7.31 -6.70 11.25
N ASP A 151 6.98 -5.44 11.50
CA ASP A 151 5.90 -4.75 10.79
C ASP A 151 6.45 -3.91 9.62
N ILE A 152 6.10 -4.35 8.41
CA ILE A 152 6.50 -3.71 7.16
C ILE A 152 5.99 -2.28 7.03
N LEU A 153 4.76 -1.97 7.49
CA LEU A 153 4.19 -0.64 7.35
C LEU A 153 4.85 0.36 8.29
N THR A 154 5.12 -0.03 9.53
CA THR A 154 5.86 0.81 10.48
C THR A 154 7.31 0.99 10.05
N TRP A 155 7.94 -0.03 9.44
CA TRP A 155 9.26 0.11 8.85
C TRP A 155 9.29 1.18 7.76
N TRP A 156 8.34 1.14 6.81
CA TRP A 156 8.26 2.14 5.75
C TRP A 156 7.97 3.54 6.32
N LYS A 157 7.08 3.63 7.31
CA LYS A 157 6.81 4.89 8.01
C LYS A 157 8.06 5.46 8.69
N SER A 158 8.88 4.62 9.32
CA SER A 158 10.13 5.05 9.98
C SER A 158 11.20 5.56 9.01
N ARG A 159 11.12 5.15 7.73
CA ARG A 159 12.07 5.52 6.67
C ARG A 159 11.50 6.54 5.68
N SER A 160 10.38 7.19 5.99
CA SER A 160 9.79 8.22 5.13
C SER A 160 10.73 9.38 4.82
N ASP A 161 11.65 9.71 5.73
CA ASP A 161 12.63 10.78 5.50
C ASP A 161 13.68 10.40 4.45
N LYS A 162 13.99 9.10 4.34
CA LYS A 162 14.95 8.56 3.38
C LYS A 162 14.27 8.18 2.06
N PHE A 163 13.06 7.66 2.15
CA PHE A 163 12.28 7.12 1.05
C PHE A 163 10.87 7.76 0.98
N PRO A 164 10.77 9.07 0.73
CA PRO A 164 9.49 9.79 0.81
C PRO A 164 8.47 9.33 -0.24
N VAL A 165 8.90 9.03 -1.46
CA VAL A 165 8.00 8.61 -2.54
C VAL A 165 7.57 7.15 -2.36
N LEU A 166 8.51 6.25 -2.06
CA LEU A 166 8.23 4.84 -1.82
C LEU A 166 7.34 4.65 -0.59
N SER A 167 7.58 5.38 0.50
CA SER A 167 6.76 5.29 1.71
C SER A 167 5.31 5.71 1.47
N THR A 168 5.07 6.56 0.48
CA THR A 168 3.71 6.93 0.03
C THR A 168 3.13 5.89 -0.92
N MET A 169 3.97 5.22 -1.73
CA MET A 169 3.56 4.23 -2.71
C MET A 169 3.23 2.86 -2.09
N VAL A 170 4.01 2.43 -1.10
CA VAL A 170 3.97 1.08 -0.53
C VAL A 170 2.61 0.67 0.04
N PRO A 171 1.92 1.52 0.84
CA PRO A 171 0.63 1.14 1.44
C PRO A 171 -0.39 0.69 0.38
N ASP A 172 -0.40 1.33 -0.79
CA ASP A 172 -1.32 0.99 -1.88
C ASP A 172 -1.08 -0.42 -2.46
N PHE A 173 0.16 -0.91 -2.42
CA PHE A 173 0.48 -2.28 -2.87
C PHE A 173 0.25 -3.32 -1.79
N LEU A 174 0.56 -2.99 -0.54
CA LEU A 174 0.42 -3.92 0.60
C LEU A 174 -1.03 -4.04 1.10
N ALA A 175 -1.87 -3.02 0.86
CA ALA A 175 -3.28 -3.06 1.20
C ALA A 175 -4.12 -3.98 0.29
N ILE A 176 -3.54 -4.51 -0.79
CA ILE A 176 -4.26 -5.33 -1.76
C ILE A 176 -4.47 -6.73 -1.17
N PRO A 177 -5.73 -7.15 -0.92
CA PRO A 177 -5.99 -8.44 -0.30
C PRO A 177 -5.55 -9.57 -1.24
N LEU A 178 -4.74 -10.49 -0.71
CA LEU A 178 -4.20 -11.64 -1.45
C LEU A 178 -5.21 -12.78 -1.61
N SER A 179 -6.30 -12.76 -0.85
CA SER A 179 -7.24 -13.87 -0.73
C SER A 179 -8.68 -13.44 -1.05
N THR A 180 -9.36 -14.27 -1.84
CA THR A 180 -10.81 -14.18 -2.10
C THR A 180 -11.66 -14.53 -0.87
N VAL A 181 -11.07 -15.15 0.17
CA VAL A 181 -11.77 -15.49 1.42
C VAL A 181 -12.27 -14.24 2.15
N SER A 182 -11.59 -13.09 2.00
CA SER A 182 -12.08 -11.82 2.55
C SER A 182 -13.40 -11.39 1.90
N SER A 183 -13.57 -11.62 0.59
CA SER A 183 -14.84 -11.33 -0.08
C SER A 183 -15.92 -12.34 0.32
N GLU A 184 -15.62 -13.64 0.41
CA GLU A 184 -16.60 -14.65 0.86
C GLU A 184 -17.06 -14.40 2.30
N SER A 185 -16.17 -13.97 3.19
CA SER A 185 -16.53 -13.53 4.54
C SER A 185 -17.39 -12.28 4.53
N ALA A 186 -17.08 -11.28 3.69
CA ALA A 186 -17.91 -10.08 3.54
C ALA A 186 -19.29 -10.40 2.97
N PHE A 187 -19.38 -11.31 1.99
CA PHE A 187 -20.63 -11.80 1.41
C PHE A 187 -21.43 -12.64 2.43
N SER A 188 -20.78 -13.51 3.19
CA SER A 188 -21.41 -14.29 4.27
C SER A 188 -21.90 -13.39 5.41
N LEU A 189 -21.16 -12.31 5.73
CA LEU A 189 -21.61 -11.29 6.67
C LEU A 189 -22.86 -10.57 6.13
N GLY A 190 -22.89 -10.24 4.84
CA GLY A 190 -24.06 -9.71 4.15
C GLY A 190 -25.26 -10.66 4.24
N GLU A 191 -25.06 -11.96 4.03
CA GLU A 191 -26.07 -12.99 4.19
C GLU A 191 -26.59 -13.07 5.64
N ARG A 192 -25.70 -12.90 6.63
CA ARG A 192 -26.08 -12.88 8.06
C ARG A 192 -26.83 -11.60 8.46
N ILE A 193 -26.56 -10.48 7.81
CA ILE A 193 -27.30 -9.21 7.95
C ILE A 193 -28.67 -9.31 7.26
N LEU A 194 -28.75 -10.07 6.17
CA LEU A 194 -29.96 -10.52 5.49
C LEU A 194 -30.59 -11.71 6.23
N GLY A 195 -30.89 -11.55 7.52
CA GLY A 195 -31.71 -12.55 8.23
C GLY A 195 -33.06 -12.76 7.53
N GLU A 196 -33.68 -13.92 7.75
CA GLU A 196 -34.93 -14.40 7.10
C GLU A 196 -36.13 -13.43 7.17
N ARG A 197 -36.06 -12.39 8.01
CA ARG A 197 -37.06 -11.30 8.15
C ARG A 197 -36.73 -9.99 7.41
N ARG A 198 -35.64 -9.91 6.64
CA ARG A 198 -35.17 -8.66 5.99
C ARG A 198 -34.90 -8.80 4.48
N SER A 199 -35.52 -9.77 3.82
CA SER A 199 -35.46 -9.99 2.37
C SER A 199 -36.02 -8.85 1.51
N SER A 200 -36.55 -7.78 2.11
CA SER A 200 -37.10 -6.60 1.43
C SER A 200 -36.16 -5.38 1.41
N LEU A 201 -34.92 -5.49 1.88
CA LEU A 201 -33.96 -4.40 1.79
C LEU A 201 -33.52 -4.18 0.34
N MET A 202 -33.53 -2.92 -0.11
CA MET A 202 -32.93 -2.59 -1.41
C MET A 202 -31.40 -2.76 -1.33
N PRO A 203 -30.74 -3.22 -2.41
CA PRO A 203 -29.29 -3.45 -2.42
C PRO A 203 -28.46 -2.25 -1.94
N GLU A 204 -28.89 -1.04 -2.29
CA GLU A 204 -28.25 0.22 -1.89
C GLU A 204 -28.29 0.44 -0.37
N MET A 205 -29.41 0.08 0.28
CA MET A 205 -29.56 0.19 1.73
C MET A 205 -28.73 -0.88 2.45
N LEU A 206 -28.61 -2.08 1.87
CA LEU A 206 -27.75 -3.13 2.42
C LEU A 206 -26.28 -2.72 2.37
N GLU A 207 -25.81 -2.20 1.23
CA GLU A 207 -24.46 -1.66 1.07
C GLU A 207 -24.18 -0.56 2.11
N ALA A 208 -25.09 0.41 2.23
CA ALA A 208 -24.97 1.47 3.22
C ALA A 208 -24.88 0.94 4.67
N LEU A 209 -25.66 -0.08 5.02
CA LEU A 209 -25.63 -0.69 6.36
C LEU A 209 -24.33 -1.47 6.60
N VAL A 210 -23.84 -2.23 5.62
CA VAL A 210 -22.57 -2.95 5.73
C VAL A 210 -21.40 -1.97 5.86
N CYS A 211 -21.34 -0.93 5.03
CA CYS A 211 -20.31 0.10 5.11
C CYS A 211 -20.36 0.87 6.44
N ALA A 212 -21.55 1.27 6.89
CA ALA A 212 -21.71 1.96 8.17
C ALA A 212 -21.28 1.09 9.35
N LYS A 213 -21.59 -0.22 9.30
CA LYS A 213 -21.13 -1.21 10.28
C LYS A 213 -19.61 -1.24 10.33
N ASP A 214 -18.96 -1.46 9.19
CA ASP A 214 -17.51 -1.62 9.13
C ASP A 214 -16.76 -0.33 9.52
N TRP A 215 -17.28 0.84 9.16
CA TRP A 215 -16.72 2.13 9.60
C TRP A 215 -16.90 2.38 11.10
N LEU A 216 -18.06 2.05 11.68
CA LEU A 216 -18.32 2.28 13.10
C LEU A 216 -17.53 1.33 14.00
N PHE A 217 -17.34 0.07 13.59
CA PHE A 217 -16.54 -0.87 14.38
C PHE A 217 -15.04 -0.61 14.29
N LYS A 218 -14.55 -0.10 13.14
CA LYS A 218 -13.14 0.33 13.04
C LYS A 218 -12.79 1.44 14.03
N THR A 219 -13.71 2.36 14.28
CA THR A 219 -13.50 3.44 15.26
C THR A 219 -13.55 3.00 16.73
N ALA A 220 -14.14 1.85 17.04
CA ALA A 220 -14.20 1.34 18.41
C ALA A 220 -12.93 0.56 18.78
N GLU A 221 -12.41 -0.25 17.86
CA GLU A 221 -11.15 -1.00 18.06
C GLU A 221 -9.93 -0.06 18.16
N ASP A 222 -9.92 1.06 17.42
CA ASP A 222 -8.88 2.08 17.52
C ASP A 222 -8.90 2.82 18.89
N GLN A 223 -10.07 2.91 19.56
CA GLN A 223 -10.22 3.55 20.88
C GLN A 223 -9.85 2.62 22.04
N ASP A 224 -10.13 1.32 21.91
CA ASP A 224 -9.78 0.32 22.93
C ASP A 224 -8.26 0.07 23.00
N LEU A 225 -7.53 0.22 21.88
CA LEU A 225 -6.08 0.12 21.84
C LEU A 225 -5.36 1.34 22.45
N GLU A 226 -5.92 2.54 22.34
CA GLU A 226 -5.37 3.73 23.02
C GLU A 226 -5.62 3.70 24.53
N HIS A 227 -6.76 3.13 24.99
CA HIS A 227 -7.03 2.98 26.43
C HIS A 227 -6.23 1.86 27.10
N ALA A 228 -5.95 0.75 26.41
CA ALA A 228 -5.13 -0.34 26.96
C ALA A 228 -3.64 0.02 27.12
N GLY A 229 -3.14 1.01 26.36
CA GLY A 229 -1.76 1.50 26.46
C GLY A 229 -1.49 2.48 27.60
N LEU A 230 -2.53 3.01 28.25
CA LEU A 230 -2.42 4.03 29.30
C LEU A 230 -2.66 3.50 30.72
N GLU A 231 -3.11 2.25 30.89
CA GLU A 231 -3.36 1.66 32.22
C GLU A 231 -2.16 0.87 32.81
N LEU A 232 -0.99 0.86 32.15
CA LEU A 232 0.20 0.14 32.66
C LEU A 232 1.31 1.04 33.25
N GLU A 233 1.17 2.37 33.27
CA GLU A 233 2.18 3.27 33.88
C GLU A 233 1.75 3.97 35.18
N GLU A 234 0.47 3.94 35.59
CA GLU A 234 0.02 4.51 36.87
C GLU A 234 -0.19 3.43 37.94
N GLY A 235 0.86 2.70 38.29
CA GLY A 235 0.74 1.57 39.21
C GLY A 235 2.00 1.17 39.97
N SER A 236 2.98 2.05 40.18
CA SER A 236 4.06 1.76 41.15
C SER A 236 4.75 3.02 41.66
N SER A 237 4.06 3.75 42.53
CA SER A 237 4.68 4.79 43.38
C SER A 237 3.79 5.07 44.60
N SER A 238 3.94 4.25 45.64
CA SER A 238 3.96 4.69 47.06
C SER A 238 3.82 3.51 48.03
N SER A 239 4.84 3.30 48.86
CA SER A 239 4.75 3.27 50.32
C SER A 239 5.91 2.49 50.93
N SER A 240 6.84 3.22 51.56
CA SER A 240 7.60 2.77 52.72
C SER A 240 8.28 4.00 53.32
N PHE A 241 7.53 4.67 54.20
CA PHE A 241 8.06 5.55 55.24
C PHE A 241 7.25 5.22 56.49
N ASP A 242 7.78 4.30 57.29
CA ASP A 242 8.09 4.41 58.72
C ASP A 242 8.42 3.03 59.28
#